data_AF-W9PV41-F1
#
_entry.id   AF-W9PV41-F1
#
_cell.length_a   1.000
_cell.length_b   1.000
_cell.length_c   1.000
_cell.angle_alpha   90.00
_cell.angle_beta   90.00
_cell.angle_gamma   90.00
#
_symmetry.space_group_name_H-M   'P 1'
#
loop_
_entity.id
_entity.type
_entity.pdbx_description
1 polymer ?
#
loop_
_entity_poly.entity_id
_entity_poly.type
_entity_poly.pdbx_seq_one_letter_code
_entity_poly.pdbx_strand_id
1 'polypeptide(L)'
;MSSPVPMPTTRQAELHDMFNHYLSLERYGHTLEALRLANELVEEEGLNLYHAVHLHMKMARFPEAGVYHATKAVKILTQLKGTDESIADQLQEAWQVLLERQNVEKDWKEYQNTMLLENGGTENREAIRQHRYNEYFSKLEQERQSRSEGTDTDERNPLFNYPAKKGRTADSGGEKEKEKDEKESKDLYEEPKLHFAM
;
A
#
# COMPACT_ATOMS: atom_id res chain seq x y z
N MET A 1 31.46 1.09 -25.28
CA MET A 1 31.37 -0.23 -24.62
C MET A 1 30.49 -0.05 -23.39
N SER A 2 29.30 -0.67 -23.32
CA SER A 2 28.48 -0.59 -22.12
C SER A 2 29.09 -1.44 -21.02
N SER A 3 29.30 -0.84 -19.85
CA SER A 3 29.60 -1.58 -18.64
C SER A 3 28.47 -2.60 -18.39
N PRO A 4 28.77 -3.86 -18.02
CA PRO A 4 27.74 -4.80 -17.64
C PRO A 4 26.91 -4.24 -16.48
N VAL A 5 25.60 -4.41 -16.55
CA VAL A 5 24.68 -3.99 -15.48
C VAL A 5 24.98 -4.87 -14.26
N PRO A 6 25.21 -4.27 -13.08
CA PRO A 6 25.48 -5.05 -11.86
C PRO A 6 24.27 -5.92 -11.53
N MET A 7 24.53 -7.18 -11.18
CA MET A 7 23.49 -8.11 -10.72
C MET A 7 22.87 -7.61 -9.42
N PRO A 8 21.54 -7.75 -9.23
CA PRO A 8 20.92 -7.46 -7.95
C PRO A 8 21.52 -8.34 -6.85
N THR A 9 21.67 -7.77 -5.66
CA THR A 9 21.98 -8.57 -4.47
C THR A 9 20.82 -9.52 -4.16
N THR A 10 21.08 -10.61 -3.44
CA THR A 10 20.03 -11.54 -2.96
C THR A 10 18.92 -10.79 -2.24
N ARG A 11 19.26 -9.81 -1.39
CA ARG A 11 18.30 -8.99 -0.67
C ARG A 11 17.43 -8.14 -1.60
N GLN A 12 18.00 -7.56 -2.65
CA GLN A 12 17.23 -6.79 -3.63
C GLN A 12 16.25 -7.66 -4.43
N ALA A 13 16.62 -8.91 -4.73
CA ALA A 13 15.72 -9.85 -5.37
C ALA A 13 14.55 -10.23 -4.44
N GLU A 14 14.82 -10.53 -3.17
CA GLU A 14 13.78 -10.80 -2.16
C GLU A 14 12.81 -9.64 -2.02
N LEU A 15 13.30 -8.40 -1.87
CA LEU A 15 12.46 -7.21 -1.74
C LEU A 15 11.60 -6.97 -2.99
N HIS A 16 12.14 -7.27 -4.17
CA HIS A 16 11.38 -7.19 -5.42
C HIS A 16 10.25 -8.24 -5.45
N ASP A 17 10.52 -9.47 -5.03
CA ASP A 17 9.50 -10.54 -4.98
C ASP A 17 8.42 -10.24 -3.94
N MET A 18 8.79 -9.72 -2.77
CA MET A 18 7.82 -9.26 -1.77
C MET A 18 6.97 -8.10 -2.28
N PHE A 19 7.55 -7.14 -3.01
CA PHE A 19 6.76 -6.06 -3.62
C PHE A 19 5.78 -6.58 -4.69
N ASN A 20 6.18 -7.56 -5.51
CA ASN A 20 5.27 -8.21 -6.45
C ASN A 20 4.15 -8.98 -5.76
N HIS A 21 4.46 -9.62 -4.62
CA HIS A 21 3.45 -10.26 -3.80
C HIS A 21 2.44 -9.23 -3.25
N TYR A 22 2.91 -8.07 -2.78
CA TYR A 22 2.06 -6.96 -2.39
C TYR A 22 1.14 -6.50 -3.54
N LEU A 23 1.66 -6.31 -4.76
CA LEU A 23 0.85 -5.93 -5.92
C LEU A 23 -0.20 -7.00 -6.26
N SER A 24 0.13 -8.27 -6.10
CA SER A 24 -0.81 -9.39 -6.26
C SER A 24 -1.95 -9.29 -5.24
N LEU A 25 -1.64 -9.07 -3.96
CA LEU A 25 -2.64 -8.92 -2.90
C LEU A 25 -3.59 -7.74 -3.17
N GLU A 26 -3.05 -6.60 -3.64
CA GLU A 26 -3.87 -5.47 -4.05
C GLU A 26 -4.81 -5.83 -5.20
N ARG A 27 -4.29 -6.51 -6.22
CA ARG A 27 -5.05 -6.89 -7.41
C ARG A 27 -6.20 -7.84 -7.10
N TYR A 28 -5.99 -8.78 -6.19
CA TYR A 28 -7.01 -9.77 -5.81
C TYR A 28 -7.92 -9.29 -4.67
N GLY A 29 -7.80 -8.03 -4.24
CA GLY A 29 -8.69 -7.45 -3.23
C GLY A 29 -8.42 -7.94 -1.80
N HIS A 30 -7.23 -8.48 -1.54
CA HIS A 30 -6.76 -8.83 -0.19
C HIS A 30 -6.24 -7.59 0.55
N THR A 31 -7.11 -6.59 0.71
CA THR A 31 -6.74 -5.24 1.17
C THR A 31 -5.97 -5.25 2.48
N LEU A 32 -6.42 -6.00 3.49
CA LEU A 32 -5.76 -6.01 4.81
C LEU A 32 -4.35 -6.64 4.75
N GLU A 33 -4.19 -7.73 3.98
CA GLU A 33 -2.90 -8.39 3.81
C GLU A 33 -1.93 -7.50 3.02
N ALA A 34 -2.42 -6.86 1.94
CA ALA A 34 -1.64 -5.89 1.18
C ALA A 34 -1.17 -4.73 2.05
N LEU A 35 -2.03 -4.22 2.93
CA LEU A 35 -1.67 -3.13 3.84
C LEU A 35 -0.64 -3.55 4.89
N ARG A 36 -0.75 -4.75 5.45
CA ARG A 36 0.26 -5.30 6.38
C ARG A 36 1.62 -5.41 5.70
N LEU A 37 1.67 -6.01 4.51
CA LEU A 37 2.91 -6.17 3.77
C LEU A 37 3.50 -4.83 3.31
N ALA A 38 2.66 -3.87 2.91
CA ALA A 38 3.10 -2.52 2.60
C ALA A 38 3.77 -1.83 3.80
N ASN A 39 3.19 -1.98 5.01
CA ASN A 39 3.73 -1.42 6.23
C ASN A 39 5.07 -2.04 6.62
N GLU A 40 5.26 -3.34 6.36
CA GLU A 40 6.55 -4.02 6.57
C GLU A 40 7.61 -3.56 5.56
N LEU A 41 7.24 -3.42 4.28
CA LEU A 41 8.19 -3.11 3.20
C LEU A 41 8.59 -1.64 3.11
N VAL A 42 7.74 -0.71 3.53
CA VAL A 42 7.90 0.73 3.18
C VAL A 42 9.17 1.37 3.77
N GLU A 43 9.72 0.84 4.86
CA GLU A 43 10.97 1.33 5.48
C GLU A 43 12.17 0.41 5.21
N GLU A 44 12.04 -0.62 4.36
CA GLU A 44 13.13 -1.56 4.06
C GLU A 44 14.29 -0.89 3.30
N GLU A 45 15.49 -1.01 3.87
CA GLU A 45 16.71 -0.53 3.24
C GLU A 45 17.02 -1.34 1.98
N GLY A 46 17.25 -0.64 0.86
CA GLY A 46 17.56 -1.26 -0.43
C GLY A 46 16.35 -1.59 -1.29
N LEU A 47 15.13 -1.28 -0.83
CA LEU A 47 13.96 -1.29 -1.70
C LEU A 47 14.16 -0.30 -2.85
N ASN A 48 13.74 -0.71 -4.06
CA ASN A 48 13.78 0.17 -5.22
C ASN A 48 12.98 1.46 -4.95
N LEU A 49 13.56 2.62 -5.28
CA LEU A 49 12.94 3.92 -4.98
C LEU A 49 11.54 4.10 -5.60
N TYR A 50 11.29 3.54 -6.78
CA TYR A 50 9.97 3.57 -7.41
C TYR A 50 8.96 2.71 -6.62
N HIS A 51 9.39 1.56 -6.09
CA HIS A 51 8.55 0.72 -5.22
C HIS A 51 8.30 1.40 -3.88
N ALA A 52 9.32 2.02 -3.29
CA ALA A 52 9.19 2.78 -2.05
C ALA A 52 8.19 3.94 -2.22
N VAL A 53 8.22 4.67 -3.34
CA VAL A 53 7.23 5.71 -3.66
C VAL A 53 5.82 5.13 -3.72
N HIS A 54 5.61 4.00 -4.42
CA HIS A 54 4.30 3.33 -4.47
C HIS A 54 3.77 3.05 -3.06
N LEU A 55 4.60 2.43 -2.22
CA LEU A 55 4.22 2.07 -0.86
C LEU A 55 3.97 3.32 0.00
N HIS A 56 4.83 4.33 -0.05
CA HIS A 56 4.60 5.58 0.67
C HIS A 56 3.31 6.28 0.21
N MET A 57 3.02 6.32 -1.08
CA MET A 57 1.77 6.88 -1.59
C MET A 57 0.54 6.07 -1.16
N LYS A 58 0.66 4.74 -1.06
CA LYS A 58 -0.38 3.88 -0.48
C LYS A 58 -0.59 4.19 1.00
N MET A 59 0.50 4.24 1.77
CA MET A 59 0.50 4.48 3.21
C MET A 59 0.10 5.93 3.57
N ALA A 60 0.22 6.88 2.63
CA ALA A 60 -0.22 8.26 2.80
C ALA A 60 -1.74 8.37 3.06
N ARG A 61 -2.52 7.34 2.71
CA ARG A 61 -3.98 7.32 2.93
C ARG A 61 -4.37 7.03 4.37
N PHE A 62 -3.45 6.58 5.21
CA PHE A 62 -3.75 6.21 6.59
C PHE A 62 -3.84 7.43 7.50
N PRO A 63 -4.82 7.45 8.42
CA PRO A 63 -4.90 8.45 9.47
C PRO A 63 -3.60 8.55 10.27
N GLU A 64 -3.22 9.78 10.65
CA GLU A 64 -2.05 10.14 11.47
C GLU A 64 -0.68 9.90 10.80
N ALA A 65 -0.52 8.82 10.03
CA ALA A 65 0.70 8.51 9.29
C ALA A 65 0.74 9.20 7.90
N GLY A 66 -0.39 9.72 7.43
CA GLY A 66 -0.54 10.17 6.05
C GLY A 66 0.44 11.26 5.61
N VAL A 67 0.62 12.28 6.45
CA VAL A 67 1.56 13.40 6.18
C VAL A 67 3.01 12.90 6.12
N TYR A 68 3.38 11.97 7.01
CA TYR A 68 4.72 11.40 7.04
C TYR A 68 5.04 10.67 5.72
N HIS A 69 4.18 9.73 5.31
CA HIS A 69 4.44 8.97 4.08
C HIS A 69 4.32 9.83 2.83
N ALA A 70 3.38 10.78 2.75
CA ALA A 70 3.31 11.73 1.64
C ALA A 70 4.60 12.57 1.51
N THR A 71 5.14 13.03 2.64
CA THR A 71 6.42 13.77 2.68
C THR A 71 7.58 12.91 2.18
N LYS A 72 7.64 11.64 2.58
CA LYS A 72 8.65 10.68 2.10
C LYS A 72 8.53 10.43 0.60
N ALA A 73 7.31 10.24 0.08
CA ALA A 73 7.07 10.08 -1.37
C ALA A 73 7.56 11.29 -2.16
N VAL A 74 7.21 12.51 -1.75
CA VAL A 74 7.68 13.76 -2.37
C VAL A 74 9.21 13.85 -2.34
N LYS A 75 9.84 13.49 -1.23
CA LYS A 75 11.30 13.51 -1.09
C LYS A 75 11.96 12.56 -2.09
N ILE A 76 11.48 11.32 -2.19
CA ILE A 76 12.04 10.31 -3.10
C ILE A 76 11.81 10.72 -4.56
N LEU A 77 10.61 11.18 -4.92
CA LEU A 77 10.31 11.66 -6.27
C LEU A 77 11.14 12.89 -6.63
N THR A 78 11.40 13.81 -5.69
CA THR A 78 12.30 14.95 -5.92
C THR A 78 13.72 14.47 -6.25
N GLN A 79 14.21 13.42 -5.57
CA GLN A 79 15.51 12.83 -5.87
C GLN A 79 15.53 12.16 -7.25
N LEU A 80 14.51 11.35 -7.57
CA LEU A 80 14.39 10.66 -8.86
C LEU A 80 14.29 11.63 -10.04
N LYS A 81 13.63 12.79 -9.86
CA LYS A 81 13.43 13.77 -10.94
C LYS A 81 14.75 14.33 -11.44
N GLY A 82 15.77 14.40 -10.57
CA GLY A 82 17.12 14.80 -10.98
C GLY A 82 17.75 13.87 -12.02
N THR A 83 17.22 12.66 -12.20
CA THR A 83 17.69 11.66 -13.16
C THR A 83 16.65 11.20 -14.18
N ASP A 84 15.36 11.41 -13.91
CA ASP A 84 14.24 10.93 -14.71
C ASP A 84 13.16 12.02 -14.78
N GLU A 85 13.15 12.81 -15.86
CA GLU A 85 12.16 13.87 -16.06
C GLU A 85 10.74 13.32 -16.28
N SER A 86 10.58 12.03 -16.62
CA SER A 86 9.26 11.44 -16.89
C SER A 86 8.38 11.33 -15.64
N ILE A 87 8.96 11.46 -14.45
CA ILE A 87 8.24 11.37 -13.18
C ILE A 87 7.69 12.72 -12.68
N ALA A 88 7.75 13.78 -13.50
CA ALA A 88 7.27 15.11 -13.13
C ALA A 88 5.79 15.11 -12.69
N ASP A 89 4.94 14.37 -13.40
CA ASP A 89 3.51 14.25 -13.07
C ASP A 89 3.30 13.52 -11.75
N GLN A 90 4.05 12.45 -11.51
CA GLN A 90 4.01 11.71 -10.23
C GLN A 90 4.46 12.57 -9.06
N LEU A 91 5.49 13.41 -9.26
CA LEU A 91 5.93 14.38 -8.24
C LEU A 91 4.84 15.42 -7.95
N GLN A 92 4.16 15.94 -8.99
CA GLN A 92 3.05 16.87 -8.81
C GLN A 92 1.89 16.23 -8.03
N GLU A 93 1.52 14.99 -8.35
CA GLU A 93 0.50 14.24 -7.62
C GLU A 93 0.89 14.03 -6.15
N ALA A 94 2.14 13.64 -5.88
CA ALA A 94 2.62 13.47 -4.51
C ALA A 94 2.55 14.78 -3.70
N TRP A 95 2.82 15.92 -4.32
CA TRP A 95 2.63 17.24 -3.68
C TRP A 95 1.16 17.54 -3.38
N GLN A 96 0.24 17.19 -4.28
CA GLN A 96 -1.19 17.34 -4.04
C GLN A 96 -1.64 16.47 -2.87
N VAL A 97 -1.24 15.19 -2.85
CA VAL A 97 -1.53 14.28 -1.74
C VAL A 97 -0.98 14.81 -0.42
N LEU A 98 0.25 15.35 -0.41
CA LEU A 98 0.82 15.96 0.80
C LEU A 98 -0.04 17.13 1.30
N LEU A 99 -0.44 18.04 0.42
CA LEU A 99 -1.29 19.18 0.78
C LEU A 99 -2.65 18.72 1.33
N GLU A 100 -3.29 17.75 0.66
CA GLU A 100 -4.53 17.15 1.14
C GLU A 100 -4.37 16.55 2.53
N ARG A 101 -3.31 15.77 2.75
CA ARG A 101 -3.08 15.12 4.05
C ARG A 101 -2.82 16.15 5.15
N GLN A 102 -2.08 17.22 4.86
CA GLN A 102 -1.87 18.31 5.80
C GLN A 102 -3.19 18.98 6.20
N ASN A 103 -4.09 19.21 5.26
CA ASN A 103 -5.41 19.77 5.54
C ASN A 103 -6.27 18.81 6.36
N VAL A 104 -6.33 17.53 5.97
CA VAL A 104 -7.08 16.51 6.71
C VAL A 104 -6.59 16.38 8.16
N GLU A 105 -5.28 16.31 8.39
CA GLU A 105 -4.74 16.22 9.75
C GLU A 105 -4.95 17.50 10.57
N LYS A 106 -4.93 18.67 9.92
CA LYS A 106 -5.27 19.93 10.56
C LYS A 106 -6.73 19.96 11.02
N ASP A 107 -7.66 19.69 10.10
CA ASP A 107 -9.09 19.69 10.37
C ASP A 107 -9.44 18.65 11.43
N TRP A 108 -8.81 17.48 11.37
CA TRP A 108 -9.04 16.43 12.36
C TRP A 108 -8.53 16.83 13.75
N LYS A 109 -7.38 17.52 13.83
CA LYS A 109 -6.86 18.05 15.09
C LYS A 109 -7.81 19.07 15.71
N GLU A 110 -8.43 19.92 14.89
CA GLU A 110 -9.47 20.86 15.34
C GLU A 110 -10.70 20.11 15.85
N TYR A 111 -11.19 19.11 15.11
CA TYR A 111 -12.30 18.25 15.52
C TYR A 111 -12.03 17.51 16.84
N GLN A 112 -10.84 16.93 17.02
CA GLN A 112 -10.45 16.27 18.26
C GLN A 112 -10.49 17.23 19.45
N ASN A 113 -10.02 18.47 19.28
CA ASN A 113 -10.07 19.47 20.35
C ASN A 113 -11.52 19.83 20.72
N THR A 114 -12.41 19.95 19.73
CA THR A 114 -13.84 20.19 19.97
C THR A 114 -14.47 19.04 20.76
N MET A 115 -14.25 17.79 20.36
CA MET A 115 -14.80 16.63 21.07
C MET A 115 -14.30 16.52 22.52
N LEU A 116 -13.02 16.81 22.76
CA LEU A 116 -12.48 16.84 24.12
C LEU A 116 -13.15 17.88 25.01
N LEU A 117 -13.54 19.03 24.44
CA LEU A 117 -14.28 20.08 25.15
C LEU A 117 -15.76 19.71 25.37
N GLU A 118 -16.43 19.18 24.34
CA GLU A 118 -17.86 18.84 24.37
C GLU A 118 -18.16 17.66 25.30
N ASN A 119 -17.29 16.64 25.35
CA ASN A 119 -17.48 15.47 26.20
C ASN A 119 -17.13 15.73 27.69
N GLY A 120 -16.86 16.99 28.08
CA GLY A 120 -16.51 17.35 29.46
C GLY A 120 -15.27 16.63 30.00
N GLY A 121 -14.38 16.16 29.11
CA GLY A 121 -13.20 15.36 29.43
C GLY A 121 -13.46 13.88 29.77
N THR A 122 -14.66 13.35 29.49
CA THR A 122 -14.99 11.93 29.77
C THR A 122 -14.37 10.95 28.77
N GLU A 123 -14.30 11.32 27.50
CA GLU A 123 -13.50 10.61 26.51
C GLU A 123 -12.08 11.15 26.50
N ASN A 124 -11.11 10.23 26.58
CA ASN A 124 -9.71 10.59 26.44
C ASN A 124 -9.32 10.67 24.96
N ARG A 125 -8.17 11.30 24.70
CA ARG A 125 -7.62 11.49 23.36
C ARG A 125 -7.48 10.18 22.56
N GLU A 126 -7.21 9.08 23.25
CA GLU A 126 -7.00 7.76 22.64
C GLU A 126 -8.31 7.15 22.12
N ALA A 127 -9.39 7.25 22.88
CA ALA A 127 -10.71 6.79 22.44
C ALA A 127 -11.15 7.49 21.15
N ILE A 128 -10.92 8.80 21.07
CA ILE A 128 -11.22 9.62 19.89
C ILE A 128 -10.38 9.18 18.67
N ARG A 129 -9.10 8.87 18.87
CA ARG A 129 -8.24 8.31 17.81
C ARG A 129 -8.70 6.93 17.36
N GLN A 130 -9.03 6.05 18.31
CA GLN A 130 -9.53 4.72 17.98
C GLN A 130 -10.82 4.81 17.16
N HIS A 131 -11.71 5.73 17.49
CA HIS A 131 -12.92 5.99 16.70
C HIS A 131 -12.58 6.38 15.26
N ARG A 132 -11.61 7.30 15.05
CA ARG A 132 -11.12 7.68 13.71
C ARG A 132 -10.62 6.49 12.91
N TYR A 133 -9.82 5.61 13.52
CA TYR A 133 -9.33 4.41 12.84
C TYR A 133 -10.46 3.44 12.51
N ASN A 134 -11.39 3.22 13.44
CA ASN A 134 -12.53 2.34 13.21
C ASN A 134 -13.38 2.85 12.04
N GLU A 135 -13.71 4.14 12.02
CA GLU A 135 -14.46 4.75 10.90
C GLU A 135 -13.73 4.59 9.56
N TYR A 136 -12.40 4.78 9.55
CA TYR A 136 -11.59 4.62 8.35
C TYR A 136 -11.65 3.19 7.81
N PHE A 137 -11.42 2.19 8.66
CA PHE A 137 -11.45 0.78 8.23
C PHE A 137 -12.86 0.31 7.87
N SER A 138 -13.91 0.79 8.56
CA SER A 138 -15.29 0.51 8.18
C SER A 138 -15.63 1.04 6.79
N LYS A 139 -15.18 2.25 6.43
CA LYS A 139 -15.36 2.80 5.08
C LYS A 139 -14.63 1.99 4.02
N LEU A 140 -13.39 1.58 4.29
CA LEU A 140 -12.63 0.71 3.38
C LEU A 140 -13.33 -0.63 3.14
N GLU A 141 -13.94 -1.21 4.17
CA GLU A 141 -14.69 -2.46 4.03
C GLU A 141 -15.97 -2.29 3.21
N GLN A 142 -16.70 -1.19 3.40
CA GLN A 142 -17.88 -0.85 2.60
C GLN A 142 -17.54 -0.62 1.11
N GLU A 143 -16.43 0.06 0.82
CA GLU A 143 -15.94 0.25 -0.56
C GLU A 143 -15.60 -1.10 -1.23
N ARG A 144 -15.00 -2.04 -0.47
CA ARG A 144 -14.71 -3.39 -0.96
C ARG A 144 -15.98 -4.16 -1.31
N GLN A 145 -16.98 -4.14 -0.42
CA GLN A 145 -18.26 -4.82 -0.64
C GLN A 145 -19.01 -4.23 -1.85
N SER A 146 -19.01 -2.90 -1.98
CA SER A 146 -19.64 -2.19 -3.10
C SER A 146 -18.99 -2.54 -4.44
N ARG A 147 -17.66 -2.73 -4.47
CA ARG A 147 -16.93 -3.16 -5.66
C ARG A 147 -17.18 -4.62 -6.04
N SER A 148 -17.40 -5.51 -5.07
CA SER A 148 -17.73 -6.91 -5.36
C SER A 148 -19.16 -7.11 -5.89
N GLU A 149 -20.07 -6.17 -5.65
CA GLU A 149 -21.46 -6.21 -6.15
C GLU A 149 -21.64 -5.51 -7.52
N GLY A 150 -20.70 -4.63 -7.90
CA GLY A 150 -20.63 -4.01 -9.23
C GLY A 150 -19.83 -4.88 -10.21
N THR A 151 -20.26 -4.96 -11.46
CA THR A 151 -19.47 -5.62 -12.51
C THR A 151 -18.09 -4.96 -12.62
N ASP A 152 -17.03 -5.79 -12.63
CA ASP A 152 -15.61 -5.39 -12.75
C ASP A 152 -15.38 -4.44 -13.94
N THR A 153 -15.56 -3.13 -13.73
CA THR A 153 -14.85 -2.13 -14.50
C THR A 153 -13.51 -1.93 -13.83
N ASP A 154 -12.55 -2.65 -14.37
CA ASP A 154 -11.11 -2.62 -14.15
C ASP A 154 -10.58 -1.17 -14.22
N GLU A 155 -10.86 -0.35 -13.20
CA GLU A 155 -10.18 0.93 -12.96
C GLU A 155 -8.77 0.62 -12.49
N ARG A 156 -7.94 0.23 -13.46
CA ARG A 156 -6.50 0.08 -13.31
C ARG A 156 -5.97 1.39 -12.74
N ASN A 157 -5.21 1.33 -11.66
CA ASN A 157 -4.41 2.45 -11.21
C ASN A 157 -3.40 2.79 -12.34
N PRO A 158 -3.54 3.90 -13.07
CA PRO A 158 -2.75 4.16 -14.27
C PRO A 158 -1.26 4.42 -13.94
N LEU A 159 -0.92 4.65 -12.67
CA LEU A 159 0.45 4.95 -12.23
C LEU A 159 1.46 3.82 -12.44
N PHE A 160 1.02 2.55 -12.45
CA PHE A 160 1.93 1.39 -12.41
C PHE A 160 1.61 0.35 -13.49
N ASN A 161 1.30 0.83 -14.69
CA ASN A 161 1.28 -0.02 -15.88
C ASN A 161 2.71 -0.45 -16.23
N TYR A 162 3.18 -1.53 -15.62
CA TYR A 162 4.37 -2.22 -16.12
C TYR A 162 4.05 -2.79 -17.50
N PRO A 163 4.85 -2.52 -18.54
CA PRO A 163 4.68 -3.21 -19.80
C PRO A 163 4.97 -4.69 -19.54
N ALA A 164 3.93 -5.52 -19.56
CA ALA A 164 4.07 -6.96 -19.67
C ALA A 164 4.86 -7.22 -20.96
N LYS A 165 6.18 -7.38 -20.83
CA LYS A 165 7.01 -7.87 -21.93
C LYS A 165 6.43 -9.23 -22.28
N LYS A 166 5.72 -9.31 -23.41
CA LYS A 166 5.30 -10.56 -24.04
C LYS A 166 6.54 -11.40 -24.25
N GLY A 167 6.81 -12.29 -23.29
CA GLY A 167 7.71 -13.41 -23.50
C GLY A 167 7.11 -14.26 -24.60
N ARG A 168 7.75 -14.26 -25.77
CA ARG A 168 7.56 -15.31 -26.75
C ARG A 168 8.06 -16.60 -26.12
N THR A 169 7.18 -17.55 -25.86
CA THR A 169 7.56 -18.96 -25.72
C THR A 169 6.76 -19.76 -26.72
N ALA A 170 7.51 -20.49 -27.52
CA ALA A 170 7.06 -21.32 -28.62
C ALA A 170 6.23 -22.51 -28.13
N ASP A 171 5.27 -22.87 -28.97
CA ASP A 171 4.84 -24.21 -29.35
C ASP A 171 5.64 -25.40 -28.77
N SER A 172 4.99 -26.21 -27.93
CA SER A 172 4.90 -27.68 -28.10
C SER A 172 3.98 -28.28 -27.03
N GLY A 173 2.98 -29.05 -27.46
CA GLY A 173 1.91 -29.59 -26.62
C GLY A 173 2.21 -30.84 -25.79
N GLY A 174 1.15 -31.35 -25.15
CA GLY A 174 1.12 -32.65 -24.50
C GLY A 174 0.17 -32.70 -23.29
N GLU A 175 -1.09 -33.12 -23.53
CA GLU A 175 -2.02 -33.53 -22.47
C GLU A 175 -1.54 -34.82 -21.78
N LYS A 176 -1.65 -34.88 -20.44
CA LYS A 176 -2.41 -35.94 -19.72
C LYS A 176 -2.42 -35.78 -18.20
N GLU A 177 -3.55 -36.22 -17.66
CA GLU A 177 -4.11 -36.14 -16.31
C GLU A 177 -3.37 -36.91 -15.20
N LYS A 178 -3.71 -36.55 -13.94
CA LYS A 178 -4.05 -37.37 -12.73
C LYS A 178 -3.39 -36.80 -11.47
N GLU A 179 -3.90 -36.92 -10.25
CA GLU A 179 -5.19 -37.24 -9.61
C GLU A 179 -4.92 -37.01 -8.10
N LYS A 180 -5.89 -36.43 -7.36
CA LYS A 180 -6.13 -36.45 -5.90
C LYS A 180 -4.99 -36.32 -4.87
N ASP A 181 -5.20 -35.42 -3.89
CA ASP A 181 -5.37 -35.85 -2.50
C ASP A 181 -6.11 -34.77 -1.67
N GLU A 182 -7.22 -35.19 -1.06
CA GLU A 182 -7.88 -34.50 0.06
C GLU A 182 -7.12 -34.81 1.35
N LYS A 183 -6.90 -33.82 2.21
CA LYS A 183 -6.92 -34.04 3.65
C LYS A 183 -7.31 -32.81 4.45
N GLU A 184 -8.27 -33.11 5.32
CA GLU A 184 -9.06 -32.32 6.25
C GLU A 184 -8.27 -31.69 7.41
N SER A 185 -8.78 -30.55 7.86
CA SER A 185 -8.86 -30.07 9.26
C SER A 185 -7.57 -29.61 9.97
N LYS A 186 -7.54 -28.34 10.38
CA LYS A 186 -7.88 -27.93 11.77
C LYS A 186 -7.76 -26.43 11.95
N ASP A 187 -8.75 -25.89 12.66
CA ASP A 187 -8.77 -24.56 13.24
C ASP A 187 -7.44 -24.17 13.90
N LEU A 188 -6.97 -22.96 13.58
CA LEU A 188 -6.15 -22.13 14.44
C LEU A 188 -6.42 -20.67 14.06
N TYR A 189 -7.61 -20.19 14.46
CA TYR A 189 -7.82 -18.76 14.67
C TYR A 189 -6.95 -18.36 15.88
N GLU A 190 -5.73 -17.89 15.62
CA GLU A 190 -5.03 -17.01 16.53
C GLU A 190 -4.92 -15.64 15.86
N GLU A 191 -5.71 -14.68 16.33
CA GLU A 191 -5.54 -13.27 16.04
C GLU A 191 -4.15 -12.81 16.51
N PRO A 192 -3.29 -12.24 15.64
CA PRO A 192 -2.15 -11.49 16.12
C PRO A 192 -2.63 -10.12 16.60
N LYS A 193 -2.58 -9.94 17.93
CA LYS A 193 -2.80 -8.67 18.63
C LYS A 193 -1.92 -7.57 18.03
N LEU A 194 -2.54 -6.58 17.42
CA LEU A 194 -1.91 -5.31 17.04
C LEU A 194 -1.50 -4.57 18.32
N HIS A 195 -0.21 -4.62 18.64
CA HIS A 195 0.41 -3.71 19.59
C HIS A 195 1.10 -2.60 18.80
N PHE A 196 0.44 -1.44 18.69
CA PHE A 196 1.13 -0.19 18.42
C PHE A 196 1.77 0.28 19.74
N ALA A 197 3.09 0.41 19.78
CA ALA A 197 3.81 0.93 20.93
C ALA A 197 4.65 2.17 20.53
N MET A 198 4.18 3.30 21.07
CA MET A 198 4.81 4.61 21.35
C MET A 198 5.71 5.29 20.31
#